data_AF-A0A536X5B3-F1
#
_entry.id   AF-A0A536X5B3-F1
#
_cell.length_a   1.000
_cell.length_b   1.000
_cell.length_c   1.000
_cell.angle_alpha   90.00
_cell.angle_beta   90.00
_cell.angle_gamma   90.00
#
_symmetry.space_group_name_H-M   'P 1'
#
loop_
_entity.id
_entity.type
_entity.pdbx_description
1 polymer ?
#
loop_
_entity_poly.entity_id
_entity_poly.type
_entity_poly.pdbx_seq_one_letter_code
_entity_poly.pdbx_strand_id
1 'polypeptide(L)'
;MATRSRAAATLTAYVLHRYDWSETSLILDLFTREQGRLAVAAKGAKRPYSQLRSVLLPFQRLHVALGRVPKADSQSDEPLREVQNLRSAEWAGGAAMLTGGALFSGFYLNELLMKLMARHDPHPTLFDVYAQTLPALASPDEAEVQTALRGFELSLLR
;
A
#
# COMPACT_ATOMS: atom_id res chain seq x y z
N MET A 1 -19.92 14.66 29.10
CA MET A 1 -19.33 13.32 28.87
C MET A 1 -18.61 13.35 27.53
N ALA A 2 -17.29 13.59 27.51
CA ALA A 2 -16.51 13.64 26.29
C ALA A 2 -16.24 12.22 25.78
N THR A 3 -16.84 11.85 24.65
CA THR A 3 -16.62 10.57 23.98
C THR A 3 -15.16 10.53 23.52
N ARG A 4 -14.29 9.82 24.25
CA ARG A 4 -12.91 9.56 23.82
C ARG A 4 -12.97 8.85 22.47
N SER A 5 -12.67 9.58 21.40
CA SER A 5 -12.47 9.00 20.07
C SER A 5 -11.32 8.01 20.16
N ARG A 6 -11.62 6.70 20.12
CA ARG A 6 -10.61 5.65 19.99
C ARG A 6 -9.74 5.99 18.78
N ALA A 7 -8.44 6.18 18.98
CA ALA A 7 -7.50 6.48 17.91
C ALA A 7 -7.63 5.39 16.83
N ALA A 8 -7.65 5.80 15.56
CA ALA A 8 -7.66 4.84 14.45
C ALA A 8 -6.37 4.00 14.51
N ALA A 9 -6.48 2.70 14.25
CA ALA A 9 -5.30 1.84 14.19
C ALA A 9 -4.38 2.32 13.06
N THR A 10 -3.10 2.49 13.38
CA THR A 10 -2.04 2.76 12.40
C THR A 10 -1.68 1.46 11.71
N LEU A 11 -1.64 1.47 10.38
CA LEU A 11 -1.25 0.34 9.55
C LEU A 11 0.09 0.63 8.88
N THR A 12 0.87 -0.42 8.64
CA THR A 12 2.12 -0.34 7.87
C THR A 12 1.79 -0.69 6.43
N ALA A 13 2.13 0.19 5.49
CA ALA A 13 1.67 0.08 4.11
C ALA A 13 2.73 0.44 3.06
N TYR A 14 2.55 -0.10 1.87
CA TYR A 14 3.16 0.39 0.63
C TYR A 14 2.05 0.76 -0.36
N VAL A 15 2.29 1.80 -1.18
CA VAL A 15 1.42 2.12 -2.31
C VAL A 15 1.76 1.19 -3.47
N LEU A 16 0.80 0.36 -3.90
CA LEU A 16 0.96 -0.48 -5.10
C LEU A 16 0.66 0.31 -6.37
N HIS A 17 -0.42 1.08 -6.35
CA HIS A 17 -0.90 1.85 -7.50
C HIS A 17 -1.67 3.11 -7.08
N ARG A 18 -1.74 4.08 -8.00
CA ARG A 18 -2.41 5.37 -7.83
C ARG A 18 -3.30 5.65 -9.03
N TYR A 19 -4.56 5.99 -8.78
CA TYR A 19 -5.53 6.38 -9.79
C TYR A 19 -5.99 7.81 -9.54
N ASP A 20 -6.02 8.63 -10.59
CA ASP A 20 -6.68 9.93 -10.53
C ASP A 20 -8.20 9.73 -10.41
N TRP A 21 -8.80 10.32 -9.37
CA TRP A 21 -10.23 10.15 -9.10
C TRP A 21 -11.05 11.42 -9.30
N SER A 22 -10.54 12.55 -8.83
CA SER A 22 -11.15 13.86 -9.05
C SER A 22 -10.07 14.91 -9.24
N GLU A 23 -10.43 16.17 -9.46
CA GLU A 23 -9.47 17.27 -9.53
C GLU A 23 -8.50 17.31 -8.35
N THR A 24 -8.95 16.92 -7.15
CA THR A 24 -8.14 17.03 -5.93
C THR A 24 -7.82 15.70 -5.24
N SER A 25 -8.37 14.56 -5.69
CA SER A 25 -8.32 13.30 -4.95
C SER A 25 -7.74 12.14 -5.77
N LEU A 26 -7.18 11.17 -5.06
CA LEU A 26 -6.65 9.91 -5.61
C LEU A 26 -7.39 8.72 -5.02
N ILE A 27 -7.48 7.63 -5.79
CA ILE A 27 -7.71 6.29 -5.26
C ILE A 27 -6.36 5.57 -5.26
N LEU A 28 -6.04 4.87 -4.18
CA LEU A 28 -4.81 4.11 -4.03
C LEU A 28 -5.14 2.65 -3.79
N ASP A 29 -4.38 1.76 -4.40
CA ASP A 29 -4.26 0.39 -3.90
C ASP A 29 -3.08 0.35 -2.93
N LEU A 30 -3.35 0.02 -1.67
CA LEU A 30 -2.35 -0.16 -0.63
C LEU A 30 -2.16 -1.64 -0.37
N PHE A 31 -0.91 -2.06 -0.22
CA PHE A 31 -0.58 -3.32 0.44
C PHE A 31 -0.25 -3.01 1.89
N THR A 32 -1.07 -3.50 2.83
CA THR A 32 -0.87 -3.29 4.25
C THR A 32 -0.48 -4.60 4.93
N ARG A 33 0.39 -4.50 5.94
CA ARG A 33 0.83 -5.67 6.70
C ARG A 33 -0.30 -6.27 7.52
N GLU A 34 -1.17 -5.43 8.08
CA GLU A 34 -2.18 -5.83 9.06
C GLU A 34 -3.54 -6.14 8.45
N GLN A 35 -3.87 -5.60 7.27
CA GLN A 35 -5.19 -5.75 6.65
C GLN A 35 -5.13 -6.23 5.19
N GLY A 36 -3.95 -6.62 4.70
CA GLY A 36 -3.77 -7.07 3.32
C GLY A 36 -3.93 -5.94 2.30
N ARG A 37 -4.42 -6.27 1.10
CA ARG A 37 -4.64 -5.30 0.03
C ARG A 37 -5.93 -4.51 0.26
N LEU A 38 -5.83 -3.18 0.21
CA LEU A 38 -6.95 -2.25 0.44
C LEU A 38 -7.04 -1.22 -0.69
N ALA A 39 -8.26 -0.92 -1.14
CA ALA A 39 -8.51 0.27 -1.94
C ALA A 39 -8.88 1.44 -1.01
N VAL A 40 -8.19 2.58 -1.16
CA VAL A 40 -8.40 3.75 -0.31
C VAL A 40 -8.51 5.05 -1.11
N ALA A 41 -9.43 5.93 -0.71
CA ALA A 41 -9.58 7.28 -1.23
C ALA A 41 -8.74 8.27 -0.41
N ALA A 42 -7.75 8.88 -1.06
CA ALA A 42 -6.95 9.97 -0.51
C ALA A 42 -7.54 11.31 -0.98
N LYS A 43 -8.54 11.79 -0.22
CA LYS A 43 -9.27 13.02 -0.54
C LYS A 43 -8.38 14.25 -0.38
N GLY A 44 -8.38 15.14 -1.37
CA GLY A 44 -7.57 16.36 -1.33
C GLY A 44 -6.05 16.13 -1.43
N ALA A 45 -5.59 14.91 -1.73
CA ALA A 45 -4.18 14.55 -1.83
C ALA A 45 -3.41 15.36 -2.90
N LYS A 46 -4.11 15.89 -3.92
CA LYS A 46 -3.46 16.65 -5.00
C LYS A 46 -3.35 18.15 -4.72
N ARG A 47 -3.96 18.66 -3.65
CA ARG A 47 -3.91 20.09 -3.30
C ARG A 47 -2.46 20.52 -2.99
N PRO A 48 -2.05 21.75 -3.36
CA PRO A 48 -0.67 22.21 -3.19
C PRO A 48 -0.09 22.04 -1.78
N TYR A 49 -0.90 22.29 -0.75
CA TYR A 49 -0.50 22.22 0.67
C TYR A 49 -0.91 20.91 1.37
N SER A 50 -1.29 19.88 0.61
CA SER A 50 -1.68 18.60 1.20
C SER A 50 -0.45 17.83 1.69
N GLN A 51 -0.45 17.44 2.96
CA GLN A 51 0.61 16.61 3.54
C GLN A 51 0.68 15.22 2.88
N LEU A 52 -0.43 14.76 2.29
CA LEU A 52 -0.48 13.49 1.56
C LEU A 52 0.26 13.57 0.21
N ARG A 53 0.44 14.76 -0.37
CA ARG A 53 0.96 14.91 -1.74
C ARG A 53 2.39 14.38 -1.90
N SER A 54 3.22 14.55 -0.88
CA SER A 54 4.65 14.21 -0.91
C SER A 54 4.95 12.75 -0.56
N VAL A 55 4.08 12.09 0.20
CA VAL A 55 4.38 10.77 0.80
C VAL A 55 3.75 9.60 0.07
N LEU A 56 2.71 9.82 -0.75
CA LEU A 56 1.99 8.75 -1.46
C LEU A 56 2.75 8.24 -2.69
N LEU A 57 3.96 7.75 -2.49
CA LEU A 57 4.85 7.24 -3.53
C LEU A 57 4.91 5.70 -3.47
N PRO A 58 5.02 5.02 -4.62
CA PRO A 58 5.28 3.58 -4.63
C PRO A 58 6.66 3.28 -4.01
N PHE A 59 6.84 2.05 -3.54
CA PHE A 59 8.10 1.54 -2.98
C PHE A 59 8.58 2.22 -1.68
N GLN A 60 7.86 3.21 -1.18
CA GLN A 60 8.11 3.83 0.12
C GLN A 60 7.20 3.24 1.18
N ARG A 61 7.79 2.90 2.33
CA ARG A 61 7.02 2.42 3.48
C ARG A 61 6.30 3.60 4.12
N LEU A 62 5.03 3.38 4.45
CA LEU A 62 4.17 4.36 5.08
C LEU A 62 3.56 3.81 6.37
N HIS A 63 3.39 4.68 7.34
CA HIS A 63 2.41 4.51 8.40
C HIS A 63 1.14 5.25 7.99
N VAL A 64 0.03 4.53 7.88
CA VAL A 64 -1.25 5.08 7.43
C VAL A 64 -2.31 4.90 8.50
N ALA A 65 -3.17 5.90 8.66
CA ALA A 65 -4.38 5.78 9.46
C ALA A 65 -5.60 5.86 8.55
N LEU A 66 -6.51 4.92 8.70
CA LEU A 66 -7.74 4.89 7.91
C LEU A 66 -8.90 5.59 8.63
N GLY A 67 -9.82 6.08 7.82
CA GLY A 67 -11.13 6.56 8.21
C GLY A 67 -11.94 5.45 8.87
N ARG A 68 -12.97 5.80 9.65
CA ARG A 68 -13.96 4.79 10.02
C ARG A 68 -14.64 4.34 8.74
N VAL A 69 -14.64 3.04 8.49
CA VAL A 69 -15.63 2.41 7.64
C VAL A 69 -16.99 2.79 8.25
N PRO A 70 -17.94 3.41 7.53
CA PRO A 70 -19.25 3.67 8.12
C PRO A 70 -19.89 2.33 8.57
N LYS A 71 -21.02 2.27 9.27
CA LYS A 71 -21.65 0.94 9.49
C LYS A 71 -22.37 0.56 8.21
N ALA A 72 -22.13 -0.62 7.65
CA ALA A 72 -23.13 -1.18 6.74
C ALA A 72 -24.39 -1.30 7.60
N ASP A 73 -25.54 -0.81 7.10
CA ASP A 73 -26.79 -1.03 7.81
C ASP A 73 -26.92 -2.55 8.01
N SER A 74 -27.23 -2.97 9.23
CA SER A 74 -27.14 -4.35 9.71
C SER A 74 -28.14 -5.33 9.05
N GLN A 75 -28.49 -5.11 7.79
CA GLN A 75 -29.56 -5.78 7.06
C GLN A 75 -29.22 -6.04 5.59
N SER A 76 -27.98 -5.80 5.16
CA SER A 76 -27.51 -6.10 3.81
C SER A 76 -26.39 -7.14 3.86
N ASP A 77 -26.58 -8.30 3.22
CA ASP A 77 -25.54 -9.30 2.91
C ASP A 77 -24.53 -8.80 1.85
N GLU A 78 -24.32 -7.49 1.77
CA GLU A 78 -23.40 -6.83 0.85
C GLU A 78 -21.98 -6.86 1.41
N PRO A 79 -20.98 -7.26 0.62
CA PRO A 79 -19.61 -7.40 1.07
C PRO A 79 -19.04 -6.07 1.59
N LEU A 80 -18.14 -6.17 2.57
CA LEU A 80 -17.45 -5.05 3.19
C LEU A 80 -16.98 -4.00 2.16
N ARG A 81 -17.37 -2.75 2.40
CA ARG A 81 -17.14 -1.55 1.59
C ARG A 81 -15.87 -1.56 0.72
N GLU A 82 -16.11 -1.37 -0.57
CA GLU A 82 -15.12 -1.43 -1.66
C GLU A 82 -13.96 -0.42 -1.56
N VAL A 83 -14.16 0.75 -0.92
CA VAL A 83 -13.12 1.80 -0.78
C VAL A 83 -13.19 2.49 0.58
N GLN A 84 -12.07 2.53 1.32
CA GLN A 84 -11.95 3.23 2.61
C GLN A 84 -11.39 4.64 2.45
N ASN A 85 -11.60 5.56 3.40
CA ASN A 85 -10.96 6.88 3.34
C ASN A 85 -9.58 6.84 4.00
N LEU A 86 -8.55 7.39 3.36
CA LEU A 86 -7.25 7.63 3.99
C LEU A 86 -7.32 8.91 4.85
N ARG A 87 -6.98 8.83 6.14
CA ARG A 87 -6.94 10.01 7.03
C ARG A 87 -5.56 10.65 7.07
N SER A 88 -4.53 9.84 7.23
CA SER A 88 -3.14 10.30 7.26
C SER A 88 -2.23 9.24 6.64
N ALA A 89 -1.10 9.71 6.13
CA ALA A 89 0.02 8.89 5.71
C ALA A 89 1.29 9.61 6.11
N GLU A 90 2.23 8.89 6.71
CA GLU A 90 3.53 9.38 7.15
C GLU A 90 4.59 8.44 6.62
N TRP A 91 5.70 8.99 6.12
CA TRP A 91 6.83 8.17 5.68
C TRP A 91 7.43 7.44 6.88
N ALA A 92 7.53 6.12 6.78
CA ALA A 92 7.99 5.25 7.86
C ALA A 92 9.50 4.94 7.77
N GLY A 93 10.26 5.73 7.00
CA GLY A 93 11.64 5.40 6.66
C GLY A 93 11.72 4.31 5.59
N GLY A 94 12.95 3.99 5.17
CA GLY A 94 13.19 2.91 4.22
C GLY A 94 14.42 3.13 3.36
N ALA A 95 14.59 2.23 2.40
CA ALA A 95 15.64 2.33 1.39
C ALA A 95 15.40 3.51 0.44
N ALA A 96 16.45 3.87 -0.30
CA ALA A 96 16.34 4.85 -1.38
C ALA A 96 15.28 4.43 -2.41
N MET A 97 14.68 5.41 -3.07
CA MET A 97 13.76 5.16 -4.18
C MET A 97 14.42 4.32 -5.27
N LEU A 98 13.67 3.36 -5.82
CA LEU A 98 14.09 2.65 -7.02
C LEU A 98 14.25 3.62 -8.19
N THR A 99 15.26 3.40 -9.02
CA THR A 99 15.57 4.21 -10.19
C THR A 99 15.92 3.33 -11.39
N GLY A 100 15.88 3.90 -12.60
CA GLY A 100 16.28 3.20 -13.82
C GLY A 100 15.53 1.88 -14.03
N GLY A 101 16.26 0.82 -14.39
CA GLY A 101 15.71 -0.51 -14.65
C GLY A 101 14.95 -1.12 -13.46
N ALA A 102 15.39 -0.82 -12.23
CA ALA A 102 14.79 -1.36 -11.01
C ALA A 102 13.33 -0.93 -10.82
N LEU A 103 12.91 0.20 -11.40
CA LEU A 103 11.51 0.62 -11.39
C LEU A 103 10.60 -0.40 -12.06
N PHE A 104 11.02 -0.98 -13.19
CA PHE A 104 10.22 -1.97 -13.90
C PHE A 104 10.08 -3.25 -13.08
N SER A 105 11.17 -3.71 -12.45
CA SER A 105 11.14 -4.84 -11.52
C SER A 105 10.23 -4.58 -10.32
N GLY A 106 10.28 -3.38 -9.72
CA GLY A 106 9.39 -3.01 -8.62
C GLY A 106 7.92 -2.97 -9.05
N PHE A 107 7.61 -2.38 -10.21
CA PHE A 107 6.24 -2.34 -10.72
C PHE A 107 5.72 -3.73 -11.09
N TYR A 108 6.58 -4.61 -11.60
CA TYR A 108 6.25 -6.02 -11.80
C TYR A 108 5.79 -6.68 -10.49
N LEU A 109 6.51 -6.48 -9.39
CA LEU A 109 6.09 -7.02 -8.08
C LEU A 109 4.74 -6.43 -7.63
N ASN A 110 4.53 -5.13 -7.80
CA ASN A 110 3.25 -4.49 -7.47
C ASN A 110 2.10 -5.09 -8.29
N GLU A 111 2.33 -5.34 -9.57
CA GLU A 111 1.34 -5.91 -10.47
C GLU A 111 0.99 -7.35 -10.09
N LEU A 112 1.98 -8.18 -9.73
CA LEU A 112 1.75 -9.52 -9.19
C LEU A 112 0.85 -9.47 -7.95
N LEU A 113 1.16 -8.60 -6.98
CA LEU A 113 0.35 -8.44 -5.77
C LEU A 113 -1.08 -8.02 -6.11
N MET A 114 -1.27 -7.08 -7.03
CA MET A 114 -2.60 -6.61 -7.43
C MET A 114 -3.43 -7.68 -8.15
N LYS A 115 -2.78 -8.53 -8.95
CA LYS A 115 -3.45 -9.57 -9.76
C LYS A 115 -3.74 -10.85 -8.96
N LEU A 116 -2.84 -11.22 -8.05
CA LEU A 116 -2.87 -12.51 -7.39
C LEU A 116 -3.40 -12.46 -5.96
N MET A 117 -3.42 -11.28 -5.31
CA MET A 117 -3.96 -11.16 -3.95
C MET A 117 -5.42 -10.71 -3.91
N ALA A 118 -6.21 -11.42 -3.09
CA ALA A 118 -7.51 -10.97 -2.65
C ALA A 118 -7.41 -9.67 -1.83
N ARG A 119 -8.45 -8.82 -1.89
CA ARG A 119 -8.55 -7.66 -1.00
C ARG A 119 -8.92 -8.13 0.41
N HIS A 120 -8.46 -7.38 1.41
CA HIS A 120 -8.75 -7.65 2.84
C HIS A 120 -8.23 -9.00 3.37
N ASP A 121 -7.25 -9.60 2.68
CA ASP A 121 -6.61 -10.86 3.09
C ASP A 121 -5.17 -10.57 3.57
N PRO A 122 -4.90 -10.55 4.89
CA PRO A 122 -3.60 -10.17 5.43
C PRO A 122 -2.53 -11.24 5.26
N HIS A 123 -1.43 -10.88 4.58
CA HIS A 123 -0.23 -11.72 4.43
C HIS A 123 1.01 -11.01 5.00
N PRO A 124 1.18 -10.98 6.34
CA PRO A 124 2.25 -10.21 6.98
C PRO A 124 3.65 -10.70 6.61
N THR A 125 3.84 -12.01 6.43
CA THR A 125 5.12 -12.56 5.98
C THR A 125 5.45 -12.12 4.56
N LEU A 126 4.49 -12.17 3.63
CA LEU A 126 4.68 -11.69 2.26
C LEU A 126 4.95 -10.19 2.22
N PHE A 127 4.33 -9.42 3.10
CA PHE A 127 4.64 -7.99 3.26
C PHE A 127 6.10 -7.78 3.67
N ASP A 128 6.59 -8.55 4.63
CA ASP A 128 7.97 -8.46 5.10
C ASP A 128 8.96 -8.90 4.02
N VAL A 129 8.60 -9.91 3.21
CA VAL A 129 9.39 -10.34 2.03
C VAL A 129 9.41 -9.27 0.96
N TYR A 130 8.27 -8.68 0.59
CA TYR A 130 8.18 -7.56 -0.35
C TYR A 130 9.12 -6.43 0.06
N ALA A 131 9.09 -6.04 1.34
CA ALA A 131 9.95 -4.99 1.86
C ALA A 131 11.45 -5.32 1.80
N GLN A 132 11.83 -6.59 1.94
CA GLN A 132 13.21 -7.05 1.82
C GLN A 132 13.67 -7.14 0.37
N THR A 133 12.76 -7.47 -0.55
CA THR A 133 13.06 -7.57 -1.99
C THR A 133 13.38 -6.21 -2.59
N LEU A 134 12.64 -5.15 -2.21
CA LEU A 134 12.81 -3.81 -2.79
C LEU A 134 14.27 -3.31 -2.83
N PRO A 135 15.03 -3.26 -1.72
CA PRO A 135 16.42 -2.80 -1.77
C PRO A 135 17.33 -3.70 -2.64
N ALA A 136 17.05 -5.00 -2.72
CA ALA A 136 17.84 -5.92 -3.55
C ALA A 136 17.67 -5.65 -5.06
N LEU A 137 16.53 -5.07 -5.47
CA LEU A 137 16.30 -4.67 -6.88
C LEU A 137 17.22 -3.54 -7.34
N ALA A 138 17.84 -2.81 -6.40
CA ALA A 138 18.79 -1.74 -6.71
C ALA A 138 20.24 -2.25 -6.84
N SER A 139 20.48 -3.57 -6.74
CA SER A 139 21.81 -4.14 -6.91
C SER A 139 22.34 -3.88 -8.33
N PRO A 140 23.63 -3.56 -8.50
CA PRO A 140 24.27 -3.51 -9.82
C PRO A 140 24.49 -4.90 -10.43
N ASP A 141 24.39 -5.97 -9.63
CA ASP A 141 24.49 -7.35 -10.11
C ASP A 141 23.12 -7.87 -10.54
N GLU A 142 22.96 -8.11 -11.84
CA GLU A 142 21.72 -8.64 -12.40
C GLU A 142 21.34 -10.01 -11.84
N ALA A 143 22.31 -10.86 -11.49
CA ALA A 143 22.03 -12.18 -10.91
C ALA A 143 21.38 -12.07 -9.52
N GLU A 144 21.80 -11.09 -8.72
CA GLU A 144 21.18 -10.80 -7.43
C GLU A 144 19.74 -10.29 -7.60
N VAL A 145 19.51 -9.38 -8.55
CA VAL A 145 18.17 -8.88 -8.87
C VAL A 145 17.25 -10.02 -9.29
N GLN A 146 17.69 -10.90 -10.20
CA GLN A 146 16.90 -12.06 -10.64
C GLN A 146 16.61 -13.01 -9.48
N THR A 147 17.58 -13.27 -8.61
CA THR A 147 17.41 -14.11 -7.42
C THR A 147 16.36 -13.51 -6.48
N ALA A 148 16.40 -12.20 -6.23
CA ALA A 148 15.44 -11.50 -5.39
C ALA A 148 14.00 -11.58 -5.96
N LEU A 149 13.86 -11.45 -7.29
CA LEU A 149 12.58 -11.60 -7.98
C LEU A 149 12.01 -13.02 -7.83
N ARG A 150 12.81 -14.06 -8.11
CA ARG A 150 12.35 -15.46 -7.97
C ARG A 150 12.04 -15.83 -6.53
N GLY A 151 12.81 -15.32 -5.57
CA GLY A 151 12.53 -15.50 -4.15
C GLY A 151 11.17 -14.92 -3.75
N PHE A 152 10.86 -13.71 -4.23
CA PHE A 152 9.56 -13.08 -4.00
C PHE A 152 8.41 -13.88 -4.66
N GLU A 153 8.55 -14.25 -5.93
CA GLU A 153 7.55 -15.01 -6.68
C GLU A 153 7.23 -16.35 -5.99
N LEU A 154 8.24 -17.09 -5.55
CA LEU A 154 8.06 -18.34 -4.80
C LEU A 154 7.38 -18.10 -3.45
N SER A 155 7.70 -16.98 -2.77
CA SER A 155 7.01 -16.62 -1.53
C SER A 155 5.55 -16.25 -1.74
N LEU A 156 5.19 -15.69 -2.90
CA LEU A 156 3.82 -15.32 -3.24
C LEU A 156 2.94 -16.54 -3.53
N LEU A 157 3.53 -17.64 -4.01
CA LEU A 157 2.83 -18.86 -4.40
C LEU A 157 2.65 -19.88 -3.25
N ARG A 158 3.23 -19.61 -2.08
CA ARG A 158 3.13 -20.46 -0.88
C ARG A 158 1.99 -20.02 0.01
#